data_AF-A0A255T3I4-F1
#
_entry.id   AF-A0A255T3I4-F1
#
_cell.length_a   1.000
_cell.length_b   1.000
_cell.length_c   1.000
_cell.angle_alpha   90.00
_cell.angle_beta   90.00
_cell.angle_gamma   90.00
#
_symmetry.space_group_name_H-M   'P 1'
#
loop_
_entity.id
_entity.type
_entity.pdbx_description
1 polymer ?
#
loop_
_entity_poly.entity_id
_entity_poly.type
_entity_poly.pdbx_seq_one_letter_code
_entity_poly.pdbx_strand_id
1 'polypeptide(L)' 'MIHIACCSNEKLAPMFGVVVTSVGINVTSDDVTMYLLHNGLKDSTVKRLLKIADRYHVGLRFLEIDLGILKDCPVDEN' A
#
# COMPACT_ATOMS: atom_id res chain seq x y z
N MET A 1 11.14 14.84 -0.31
CA MET A 1 9.97 14.08 -0.84
C MET A 1 10.34 12.61 -0.99
N ILE A 2 9.57 11.74 -0.36
CA ILE A 2 9.83 10.29 -0.27
C ILE A 2 8.72 9.53 -1.00
N HIS A 3 9.12 8.54 -1.82
CA HIS A 3 8.21 7.63 -2.48
C HIS A 3 8.44 6.20 -1.97
N ILE A 4 7.37 5.53 -1.52
CA ILE A 4 7.44 4.16 -0.98
C ILE A 4 6.50 3.28 -1.80
N ALA A 5 7.03 2.22 -2.39
CA ALA A 5 6.21 1.17 -3.00
C ALA A 5 6.00 0.03 -2.00
N CYS A 6 4.76 -0.44 -1.87
CA CYS A 6 4.41 -1.59 -1.05
C CYS A 6 3.48 -2.51 -1.83
N CYS A 7 3.56 -3.81 -1.55
CA CYS A 7 2.62 -4.79 -2.08
C CYS A 7 1.75 -5.34 -0.93
N SER A 8 0.44 -5.39 -1.12
CA SER A 8 -0.47 -6.03 -0.17
C SER A 8 -1.65 -6.64 -0.91
N ASN A 9 -2.42 -7.45 -0.20
CA ASN A 9 -3.72 -7.96 -0.63
C ASN A 9 -4.77 -7.67 0.44
N GLU A 10 -6.00 -8.12 0.21
CA GLU A 10 -7.12 -7.90 1.13
C GLU A 10 -6.85 -8.43 2.55
N LYS A 11 -6.16 -9.57 2.66
CA LYS A 11 -5.82 -10.20 3.94
C LYS A 11 -4.84 -9.36 4.76
N LEU A 12 -3.89 -8.71 4.09
CA LEU A 12 -2.83 -7.93 4.73
C LEU A 12 -3.12 -6.41 4.78
N ALA A 13 -4.25 -5.97 4.23
CA ALA A 13 -4.64 -4.55 4.22
C ALA A 13 -4.64 -3.89 5.62
N PRO A 14 -5.07 -4.54 6.71
CA PRO A 14 -4.95 -3.95 8.05
C PRO A 14 -3.49 -3.68 8.45
N MET A 15 -2.57 -4.60 8.12
CA MET A 15 -1.14 -4.41 8.39
C MET A 15 -0.56 -3.29 7.53
N PHE A 16 -1.00 -3.16 6.28
CA PHE A 16 -0.62 -2.02 5.46
C PHE A 16 -1.09 -0.68 6.07
N GLY A 17 -2.29 -0.64 6.67
CA GLY A 17 -2.75 0.53 7.42
C GLY A 17 -1.85 0.91 8.59
N VAL A 18 -1.25 -0.08 9.27
CA VAL A 18 -0.24 0.16 10.32
C VAL A 18 1.03 0.77 9.73
N VAL A 19 1.48 0.30 8.56
CA VAL A 19 2.65 0.87 7.86
C VAL A 19 2.39 2.34 7.51
N VAL A 20 1.24 2.67 6.90
CA VAL A 20 0.87 4.05 6.57
C VAL A 20 0.89 4.94 7.80
N THR A 21 0.30 4.45 8.89
CA THR A 21 0.26 5.16 10.19
C THR A 21 1.67 5.40 10.74
N SER A 22 2.52 4.37 10.73
CA SER A 22 3.89 4.46 11.24
C SER A 22 4.71 5.47 10.43
N VAL A 23 4.60 5.43 9.12
CA VAL A 23 5.31 6.36 8.22
C VAL A 23 4.87 7.80 8.48
N GLY A 24 3.56 8.07 8.50
CA GLY A 24 3.05 9.43 8.71
C GLY A 24 3.33 10.02 10.09
N ILE A 25 3.53 9.18 11.12
CA ILE A 25 3.96 9.65 12.46
C ILE A 25 5.46 10.01 12.48
N ASN A 26 6.29 9.24 11.78
CA ASN A 26 7.75 9.33 11.93
C ASN A 26 8.44 10.20 10.88
N VAL A 27 7.81 10.43 9.73
CA VAL A 27 8.37 11.27 8.65
C VAL A 27 7.66 12.62 8.68
N THR A 28 8.26 13.59 9.37
CA THR A 28 7.66 14.91 9.62
C THR A 28 8.25 16.04 8.78
N SER A 29 9.42 15.83 8.18
CA SER A 29 10.17 16.84 7.41
C SER A 29 9.98 16.76 5.90
N ASP A 30 9.36 15.68 5.41
CA ASP A 30 9.26 15.37 3.99
C ASP A 30 7.84 14.94 3.63
N ASP A 31 7.36 15.39 2.47
CA ASP A 31 6.14 14.84 1.88
C ASP A 31 6.36 13.37 1.50
N VAL A 32 5.45 12.49 1.92
CA VAL A 32 5.48 11.07 1.60
C VAL A 32 4.34 10.68 0.68
N THR A 33 4.65 9.97 -0.40
CA THR A 33 3.65 9.27 -1.22
C THR A 33 3.91 7.77 -1.20
N MET A 34 2.94 7.00 -0.76
CA MET A 34 2.92 5.55 -0.79
C MET A 34 2.12 5.04 -2.00
N TYR A 35 2.67 4.04 -2.69
CA TYR A 35 2.04 3.32 -3.78
C TYR A 35 1.76 1.91 -3.31
N LEU A 36 0.48 1.58 -3.16
CA LEU A 36 0.04 0.24 -2.83
C LEU A 36 -0.27 -0.54 -4.09
N LEU A 37 0.64 -1.44 -4.45
CA LEU A 37 0.41 -2.46 -5.44
C LEU A 37 -0.45 -3.58 -4.83
N HIS A 38 -1.54 -3.94 -5.49
CA HIS A 38 -2.47 -4.94 -4.96
C HIS A 38 -3.14 -5.78 -6.03
N ASN A 39 -3.71 -6.92 -5.64
CA ASN A 39 -4.67 -7.64 -6.45
C ASN A 39 -5.99 -7.78 -5.67
N GLY A 40 -7.05 -7.15 -6.19
CA GLY A 40 -8.42 -7.39 -5.72
C GLY A 40 -8.73 -6.85 -4.31
N LEU A 41 -8.24 -5.65 -3.95
CA LEU A 41 -8.73 -4.98 -2.75
C LEU A 41 -10.20 -4.61 -2.91
N LYS A 42 -10.99 -4.80 -1.86
CA LYS A 42 -12.38 -4.35 -1.85
C LYS A 42 -12.45 -2.84 -1.76
N ASP A 43 -13.44 -2.23 -2.40
CA ASP A 43 -13.69 -0.78 -2.33
C ASP A 43 -13.80 -0.27 -0.88
N SER A 44 -14.38 -1.06 0.01
CA SER A 44 -14.50 -0.71 1.43
C SER A 44 -13.13 -0.65 2.13
N THR A 45 -12.21 -1.51 1.74
CA THR A 45 -10.83 -1.55 2.23
C THR A 45 -10.04 -0.36 1.68
N VAL A 46 -10.15 -0.07 0.37
CA VAL A 46 -9.56 1.12 -0.26
C VAL A 46 -10.02 2.40 0.43
N LYS A 47 -11.34 2.57 0.64
CA LYS A 47 -11.90 3.73 1.34
C LYS A 47 -11.38 3.87 2.77
N ARG A 48 -11.18 2.77 3.51
CA ARG A 48 -10.63 2.81 4.87
C ARG A 48 -9.16 3.20 4.87
N LEU A 49 -8.36 2.66 3.94
CA LEU A 49 -6.94 2.99 3.82
C LEU A 49 -6.72 4.45 3.41
N LEU A 50 -7.54 4.98 2.48
CA LEU A 50 -7.51 6.40 2.13
C LEU A 50 -7.79 7.31 3.34
N LYS A 51 -8.76 6.95 4.19
CA LYS A 51 -9.04 7.70 5.43
C LYS A 51 -7.87 7.68 6.41
N ILE A 52 -7.14 6.57 6.50
CA ILE A 52 -5.94 6.48 7.34
C ILE A 52 -4.85 7.39 6.76
N ALA A 53 -4.59 7.29 5.46
CA ALA A 53 -3.57 8.10 4.79
C ALA A 53 -3.83 9.61 4.92
N ASP A 54 -5.09 10.05 4.72
CA ASP A 54 -5.52 11.44 4.90
C ASP A 54 -5.30 11.93 6.35
N ARG A 55 -5.68 11.11 7.34
CA ARG A 55 -5.48 11.42 8.77
C ARG A 55 -4.01 11.65 9.14
N TYR A 56 -3.09 10.96 8.49
CA TYR A 56 -1.65 11.03 8.77
C TYR A 56 -0.88 11.81 7.70
N HIS A 57 -1.56 12.58 6.85
CA HIS A 57 -0.97 13.41 5.80
C HIS A 57 -0.03 12.65 4.84
N VAL A 58 -0.32 11.37 4.59
CA VAL A 58 0.43 10.55 3.63
C VAL A 58 -0.33 10.49 2.32
N GLY A 59 0.32 10.81 1.21
CA GLY A 59 -0.25 10.57 -0.12
C GLY A 59 -0.36 9.06 -0.35
N LEU A 60 -1.52 8.56 -0.76
CA LEU A 60 -1.72 7.13 -1.03
C LEU A 60 -2.31 6.91 -2.43
N ARG A 61 -1.63 6.08 -3.23
CA ARG A 61 -2.09 5.66 -4.56
C ARG A 61 -2.22 4.15 -4.62
N PHE A 62 -3.26 3.65 -5.26
CA PHE A 62 -3.52 2.23 -5.45
C PHE A 62 -3.18 1.86 -6.90
N LEU A 63 -2.42 0.78 -7.07
CA LEU A 63 -2.03 0.24 -8.35
C LEU A 63 -2.46 -1.23 -8.39
N GLU A 64 -3.46 -1.54 -9.20
CA GLU A 64 -3.91 -2.91 -9.37
C GLU A 64 -2.94 -3.68 -10.27
N ILE A 65 -2.47 -4.84 -9.81
CA ILE A 65 -1.62 -5.75 -10.57
C ILE A 65 -2.47 -6.92 -11.06
N ASP A 66 -2.32 -7.22 -12.36
CA ASP A 66 -2.74 -8.50 -12.92
C ASP A 66 -1.72 -9.59 -12.57
N LEU A 67 -2.10 -10.53 -11.69
CA LEU A 67 -1.25 -11.67 -11.34
C LEU A 67 -1.00 -12.60 -12.53
N GLY A 68 -1.81 -12.55 -13.58
CA GLY A 68 -1.56 -13.27 -14.83
C GLY A 68 -0.23 -12.90 -15.47
N ILE A 69 0.26 -11.68 -15.26
CA ILE A 69 1.60 -11.24 -15.72
C ILE A 69 2.72 -11.89 -14.90
N LEU A 70 2.46 -12.21 -13.63
CA LEU A 70 3.45 -12.77 -12.70
C LEU A 70 3.48 -14.30 -12.69
N LYS A 71 2.60 -14.97 -13.44
CA LYS A 71 2.46 -16.43 -13.45
C LYS A 71 3.74 -17.18 -13.86
N ASP A 72 4.55 -16.56 -14.73
CA ASP A 72 5.80 -17.13 -15.26
C ASP A 72 7.03 -16.50 -14.57
N CYS A 73 6.81 -15.67 -13.54
CA CYS A 73 7.89 -15.08 -12.78
C CYS A 73 8.53 -16.20 -11.94
N PRO A 74 9.85 -16.46 -12.06
CA PRO A 74 10.49 -17.51 -11.31
C PRO A 74 10.36 -17.20 -9.81
N VAL A 75 9.63 -18.03 -9.09
CA VAL A 75 9.58 -18.02 -7.65
C VAL A 75 10.46 -19.19 -7.21
N ASP A 76 11.53 -18.92 -6.47
CA ASP A 76 12.33 -20.01 -5.88
C ASP A 76 11.39 -20.86 -5.01
N GLU A 77 11.11 -22.08 -5.46
CA GLU A 77 10.44 -23.11 -4.67
C GLU A 77 11.45 -23.67 -3.67
N ASN A 78 11.69 -22.94 -2.58
CA ASN A 78 12.35 -23.48 -1.38
C ASN A 78 11.34 -24.13 -0.44
#